data_AF-L2GUT3-F1
#
_entry.id   AF-L2GUT3-F1
#
_cell.length_a   1.000
_cell.length_b   1.000
_cell.length_c   1.000
_cell.angle_alpha   90.00
_cell.angle_beta   90.00
_cell.angle_gamma   90.00
#
_symmetry.space_group_name_H-M   'P 1'
#
loop_
_entity.id
_entity.type
_entity.pdbx_description
1 polymer ?
#
loop_
_entity_poly.entity_id
_entity_poly.type
_entity_poly.pdbx_seq_one_letter_code
_entity_poly.pdbx_strand_id
1 'polypeptide(L)'
;MLECKWRECEYTTDNHDDLVKHTNNHTNESLTCLWEGCKKRDPHSTKYTLQAHLRKHTGDRPFKCNECDKTYTRSDALNKHIKRHEKADSYNKELIYHINELNGIIDRFKVMITEERMKNNALVMSNQFIRKLIADKILIRAKNEINGVIHHTNKGWDEYLQ
;
A
#
# COMPACT_ATOMS: atom_id res chain seq x y z
N MET A 1 15.83 -4.64 -36.14
CA MET A 1 15.33 -3.32 -36.57
C MET A 1 13.86 -3.25 -36.18
N LEU A 2 13.46 -2.20 -35.49
CA LEU A 2 12.09 -1.92 -35.06
C LEU A 2 11.43 -1.01 -36.11
N GLU A 3 10.18 -1.30 -36.44
CA GLU A 3 9.45 -0.61 -37.52
C GLU A 3 8.22 0.11 -36.93
N CYS A 4 7.94 1.32 -37.42
CA CYS A 4 6.71 2.02 -37.09
C CYS A 4 5.52 1.34 -37.78
N LYS A 5 4.50 0.97 -37.00
CA LYS A 5 3.26 0.34 -37.52
C LYS A 5 2.14 1.33 -37.78
N TRP A 6 2.48 2.61 -37.93
CA TRP A 6 1.52 3.60 -38.37
C TRP A 6 1.32 3.45 -39.88
N ARG A 7 0.09 3.53 -40.37
CA ARG A 7 -0.17 3.43 -41.81
C ARG A 7 0.60 4.53 -42.55
N GLU A 8 1.17 4.17 -43.70
CA GLU A 8 1.91 5.08 -44.57
C GLU A 8 3.18 5.66 -43.90
N CYS A 9 3.70 5.01 -42.86
CA CYS A 9 4.95 5.39 -42.20
C CYS A 9 6.03 4.34 -42.41
N GLU A 10 7.14 4.74 -43.02
CA GLU A 10 8.29 3.86 -43.32
C GLU A 10 9.44 4.01 -42.30
N TYR A 11 9.18 4.64 -41.14
CA TYR A 11 10.21 4.89 -40.14
C TYR A 11 10.68 3.59 -39.47
N THR A 12 12.00 3.43 -39.38
CA THR A 12 12.65 2.31 -38.70
C THR A 12 13.79 2.78 -37.81
N THR A 13 14.08 2.03 -36.74
CA THR A 13 15.18 2.32 -35.81
C THR A 13 15.60 1.04 -35.08
N ASP A 14 16.81 0.96 -34.56
CA ASP A 14 17.24 -0.12 -33.66
C ASP A 14 16.98 0.19 -32.18
N ASN A 15 16.63 1.44 -31.85
CA ASN A 15 16.39 1.90 -30.48
C ASN A 15 14.88 2.00 -30.17
N HIS A 16 14.44 1.33 -29.11
CA HIS A 16 13.05 1.37 -28.65
C HIS A 16 12.59 2.77 -28.23
N ASP A 17 13.43 3.53 -27.53
CA ASP A 17 13.10 4.89 -27.09
C ASP A 17 12.88 5.82 -28.28
N ASP A 18 13.66 5.65 -29.35
CA ASP A 18 13.53 6.45 -30.56
C ASP A 18 12.28 6.08 -31.35
N LEU A 19 11.88 4.81 -31.35
CA LEU A 19 10.59 4.38 -31.91
C LEU A 19 9.42 4.97 -31.11
N VAL A 20 9.51 5.00 -29.78
CA VAL A 20 8.48 5.59 -28.91
C VAL A 20 8.36 7.09 -29.16
N LYS A 21 9.47 7.83 -29.19
CA LYS A 21 9.50 9.26 -29.48
C LYS A 21 8.91 9.56 -30.86
N HIS A 22 9.34 8.84 -31.88
CA HIS A 22 8.77 8.95 -33.23
C HIS A 22 7.26 8.68 -33.22
N THR A 23 6.81 7.61 -32.56
CA THR A 23 5.39 7.23 -32.51
C THR A 23 4.52 8.33 -31.90
N ASN A 24 5.05 9.07 -30.91
CA ASN A 24 4.33 10.17 -30.28
C ASN A 24 4.14 11.38 -31.22
N ASN A 25 4.95 11.54 -32.28
CA ASN A 25 4.79 12.64 -33.25
C ASN A 25 3.53 12.50 -34.09
N HIS A 26 3.07 11.29 -34.39
CA HIS A 26 1.81 11.04 -35.09
C HIS A 26 0.59 11.67 -34.38
N THR A 27 0.68 11.89 -33.06
CA THR A 27 -0.37 12.57 -32.28
C THR A 27 -0.42 14.08 -32.47
N ASN A 28 0.63 14.69 -33.01
CA ASN A 28 0.64 16.10 -33.40
C ASN A 28 -0.03 16.31 -34.75
N GLU A 29 -0.09 15.25 -35.57
CA GLU A 29 -0.60 15.28 -36.94
C GLU A 29 -2.07 14.85 -37.00
N SER A 30 -2.53 14.00 -36.07
CA SER A 30 -3.92 13.52 -36.03
C SER A 30 -4.38 13.14 -34.61
N LEU A 31 -5.65 13.41 -34.30
CA LEU A 31 -6.33 12.94 -33.09
C LEU A 31 -6.94 11.53 -33.25
N THR A 32 -6.62 10.84 -34.34
CA THR A 32 -7.10 9.48 -34.63
C THR A 32 -5.93 8.49 -34.68
N CYS A 33 -6.12 7.30 -34.09
CA CYS A 33 -5.14 6.22 -34.19
C CYS A 33 -5.25 5.51 -35.54
N LEU A 34 -4.17 5.54 -36.34
CA LEU A 34 -4.07 4.80 -37.60
C LEU A 34 -3.15 3.58 -37.52
N TRP A 35 -2.79 3.16 -36.31
CA TRP A 35 -2.00 1.97 -36.08
C TRP A 35 -2.62 0.75 -36.76
N GLU A 36 -1.80 -0.06 -37.43
CA GLU A 36 -2.27 -1.25 -38.15
C GLU A 36 -3.06 -2.21 -37.26
N GLY A 37 -4.27 -2.56 -37.70
CA GLY A 37 -5.18 -3.42 -36.93
C GLY A 37 -5.84 -2.78 -35.71
N CYS A 38 -5.58 -1.49 -35.41
CA CYS A 38 -6.23 -0.81 -34.29
C CYS A 38 -7.67 -0.41 -34.62
N LYS A 39 -8.62 -0.88 -33.83
CA LYS A 39 -10.05 -0.55 -33.97
C LYS A 39 -10.47 0.72 -33.23
N LYS A 40 -9.56 1.36 -32.47
CA LYS A 40 -9.90 2.54 -31.66
C LYS A 40 -9.81 3.81 -32.52
N ARG A 41 -10.90 4.14 -33.21
CA ARG A 41 -11.14 5.48 -33.76
C ARG A 41 -12.05 6.23 -32.80
N ASP A 42 -11.49 7.18 -32.07
CA ASP A 42 -12.23 8.07 -31.19
C ASP A 42 -12.09 9.50 -31.71
N PRO A 43 -13.12 10.03 -32.41
CA PRO A 43 -13.11 11.39 -32.95
C PRO A 43 -13.01 12.48 -31.88
N HIS A 44 -13.29 12.14 -30.62
CA HIS A 44 -13.26 13.07 -29.48
C HIS A 44 -12.05 12.85 -28.57
N SER A 45 -11.00 12.19 -29.07
CA SER A 45 -9.77 12.02 -28.32
C SER A 45 -9.01 13.35 -28.20
N THR A 46 -8.41 13.61 -27.05
CA THR A 46 -7.43 14.70 -26.89
C THR A 46 -6.04 14.16 -27.19
N LYS A 47 -5.10 15.04 -27.53
CA LYS A 47 -3.69 14.65 -27.73
C LYS A 47 -3.16 13.78 -26.57
N TYR A 48 -3.49 14.15 -25.33
CA TYR A 48 -3.11 13.36 -24.15
C TYR A 48 -3.73 11.96 -24.13
N THR A 49 -5.03 11.82 -24.42
CA THR A 49 -5.70 10.51 -24.40
C THR A 49 -5.29 9.62 -25.57
N LEU A 50 -4.92 10.22 -26.72
CA LEU A 50 -4.34 9.51 -27.84
C LEU A 50 -2.91 9.03 -27.53
N GLN A 51 -2.03 9.89 -26.99
CA GLN A 51 -0.68 9.48 -26.58
C GLN A 51 -0.72 8.34 -25.58
N ALA A 52 -1.56 8.45 -24.54
CA ALA A 52 -1.76 7.38 -23.57
C ALA A 52 -2.32 6.09 -24.20
N HIS A 53 -3.09 6.20 -25.30
CA HIS A 53 -3.55 5.04 -26.06
C HIS A 53 -2.41 4.40 -26.87
N LEU A 54 -1.56 5.18 -27.54
CA LEU A 54 -0.44 4.67 -28.33
C LEU A 54 0.59 3.89 -27.51
N ARG A 55 0.73 4.24 -26.23
CA ARG A 55 1.51 3.45 -25.26
C ARG A 55 1.07 1.99 -25.13
N LYS A 56 -0.19 1.66 -25.47
CA LYS A 56 -0.64 0.25 -25.51
C LYS A 56 0.00 -0.53 -26.66
N HIS A 57 0.37 0.16 -27.72
CA HIS A 57 1.00 -0.44 -28.90
C HIS A 57 2.52 -0.53 -28.74
N THR A 58 3.15 0.53 -28.21
CA THR A 58 4.61 0.56 -28.01
C THR A 58 5.07 -0.14 -26.74
N GLY A 59 4.15 -0.43 -25.83
CA GLY A 59 4.46 -0.97 -24.50
C GLY A 59 5.04 0.07 -23.53
N ASP A 60 5.16 1.34 -23.95
CA ASP A 60 5.75 2.41 -23.15
C ASP A 60 4.96 2.68 -21.85
N ARG A 61 5.67 2.71 -20.72
CA ARG A 61 5.12 2.93 -19.38
C ARG A 61 6.02 3.91 -18.61
N PRO A 62 5.97 5.21 -18.94
CA PRO A 62 6.95 6.17 -18.44
C PRO A 62 6.72 6.55 -16.97
N PHE A 63 5.56 6.21 -16.40
CA PHE A 63 5.22 6.57 -15.03
C PHE A 63 5.57 5.42 -14.08
N LYS A 64 6.77 5.48 -13.48
CA LYS A 64 7.24 4.51 -12.48
C LYS A 64 6.84 4.96 -11.06
N CYS A 65 6.43 4.00 -10.23
CA CYS A 65 6.28 4.23 -8.80
C CYS A 65 7.66 4.28 -8.12
N ASN A 66 7.87 5.21 -7.19
CA ASN A 66 9.14 5.32 -6.48
C ASN A 66 9.23 4.38 -5.26
N GLU A 67 8.11 3.81 -4.85
CA GLU A 67 8.01 2.93 -3.67
C GLU A 67 7.94 1.44 -4.06
N CYS A 68 7.67 1.14 -5.33
CA CYS A 68 7.68 -0.23 -5.85
C CYS A 68 7.98 -0.26 -7.36
N ASP A 69 8.26 -1.43 -7.92
CA ASP A 69 8.63 -1.55 -9.34
C ASP A 69 7.47 -1.48 -10.34
N LYS A 70 6.28 -1.05 -9.91
CA LYS A 70 5.13 -0.92 -10.82
C LYS A 70 5.27 0.31 -11.72
N THR A 71 4.97 0.10 -13.00
CA THR A 71 4.97 1.15 -14.03
C THR A 71 3.60 1.27 -14.69
N TYR A 72 3.25 2.49 -15.10
CA TYR A 72 1.94 2.87 -15.60
C TYR A 72 2.04 3.63 -16.92
N THR A 73 1.01 3.51 -17.76
CA THR A 73 0.91 4.23 -19.03
C THR A 73 0.36 5.65 -18.88
N ARG A 74 -0.24 5.99 -17.72
CA ARG A 74 -0.86 7.29 -17.42
C ARG A 74 -0.50 7.79 -16.02
N SER A 75 -0.40 9.12 -15.86
CA SER A 75 -0.06 9.75 -14.57
C SER A 75 -1.19 9.61 -13.54
N ASP A 76 -2.45 9.69 -13.95
CA ASP A 76 -3.59 9.52 -13.05
C ASP A 76 -3.71 8.09 -12.51
N ALA A 77 -3.29 7.09 -13.30
CA ALA A 77 -3.20 5.71 -12.85
C ALA A 77 -2.10 5.54 -11.78
N LEU A 78 -0.93 6.16 -11.99
CA LEU A 78 0.14 6.21 -10.98
C LEU A 78 -0.34 6.93 -9.71
N ASN A 79 -0.98 8.09 -9.83
CA ASN A 79 -1.47 8.86 -8.68
C ASN A 79 -2.48 8.06 -7.84
N LYS A 80 -3.41 7.34 -8.49
CA LYS A 80 -4.33 6.43 -7.79
C LYS A 80 -3.59 5.30 -7.08
N HIS A 81 -2.49 4.82 -7.64
CA HIS A 81 -1.67 3.80 -7.02
C HIS A 81 -0.87 4.33 -5.81
N ILE A 82 -0.26 5.51 -5.92
CA ILE A 82 0.47 6.16 -4.81
C ILE A 82 -0.46 6.42 -3.61
N LYS A 83 -1.71 6.83 -3.85
CA LYS A 83 -2.70 6.94 -2.75
C LYS A 83 -2.92 5.63 -1.98
N ARG A 84 -2.68 4.47 -2.59
CA ARG A 84 -2.76 3.17 -1.90
C ARG A 84 -1.54 2.95 -1.00
N HIS A 85 -0.38 3.47 -1.38
CA HIS A 85 0.80 3.48 -0.53
C HIS A 85 0.59 4.39 0.68
N GLU A 86 0.08 5.60 0.49
CA GLU A 86 -0.24 6.52 1.60
C GLU A 86 -1.20 5.89 2.62
N LYS A 87 -2.26 5.19 2.15
CA LYS A 87 -3.17 4.44 3.02
C LYS A 87 -2.46 3.29 3.75
N ALA A 88 -1.64 2.52 3.04
CA ALA A 88 -0.90 1.40 3.63
C ALA A 88 0.14 1.87 4.68
N ASP A 89 0.80 3.00 4.44
CA ASP A 89 1.76 3.61 5.36
C ASP A 89 1.07 4.16 6.60
N SER A 90 -0.08 4.82 6.44
CA SER A 90 -0.92 5.25 7.57
C SER A 90 -1.36 4.05 8.42
N TYR A 91 -1.78 2.98 7.76
CA TYR A 91 -2.18 1.75 8.43
C TYR A 91 -1.00 1.10 9.19
N ASN A 92 0.18 1.00 8.55
CA ASN A 92 1.38 0.47 9.19
C ASN A 92 1.80 1.30 10.41
N LYS A 93 1.66 2.63 10.36
CA LYS A 93 1.91 3.50 11.52
C LYS A 93 0.94 3.21 12.68
N GLU A 94 -0.36 3.06 12.39
CA GLU A 94 -1.37 2.72 13.41
C GLU A 94 -1.10 1.34 14.03
N LEU A 95 -0.71 0.35 13.22
CA LEU A 95 -0.34 -0.98 13.69
C LEU A 95 0.88 -0.93 14.63
N ILE A 96 1.92 -0.17 14.25
CA ILE A 96 3.12 0.02 15.09
C ILE A 96 2.76 0.69 16.42
N TYR A 97 1.86 1.69 16.40
CA TYR A 97 1.37 2.34 17.62
C TYR A 97 0.70 1.32 18.56
N HIS A 98 -0.19 0.48 18.03
CA HIS A 98 -0.85 -0.56 18.83
C HIS A 98 0.12 -1.62 19.38
N ILE A 99 1.13 -2.01 18.61
CA ILE A 99 2.19 -2.91 19.09
C ILE A 99 2.94 -2.28 20.27
N ASN A 100 3.27 -0.99 20.18
CA ASN A 100 3.96 -0.27 21.25
C ASN A 100 3.09 -0.18 22.52
N GLU A 101 1.79 0.10 22.38
CA GLU A 101 0.85 0.10 23.51
C GLU A 101 0.78 -1.28 24.20
N LEU A 102 0.69 -2.36 23.42
CA LEU A 102 0.70 -3.73 23.95
C LEU A 102 2.03 -4.06 24.65
N ASN A 103 3.16 -3.66 24.08
CA ASN A 103 4.47 -3.83 24.72
C ASN A 103 4.55 -3.08 26.05
N GLY A 104 4.01 -1.86 26.12
CA GLY A 104 3.92 -1.09 27.36
C GLY A 104 3.03 -1.76 28.42
N ILE A 105 1.89 -2.32 28.01
CA ILE A 105 1.03 -3.15 28.88
C ILE A 105 1.83 -4.34 29.43
N ILE A 106 2.48 -5.09 28.55
CA ILE A 106 3.29 -6.26 28.91
C ILE A 106 4.35 -5.88 29.94
N ASP A 107 5.09 -4.79 29.73
CA ASP A 107 6.16 -4.38 30.64
C ASP A 107 5.64 -3.96 32.02
N ARG A 108 4.50 -3.25 32.08
CA ARG A 108 3.84 -2.95 33.38
C ARG A 108 3.44 -4.23 34.11
N PHE A 109 2.86 -5.19 33.42
CA PHE A 109 2.45 -6.45 34.04
C PHE A 109 3.64 -7.33 34.44
N LYS A 110 4.75 -7.30 33.70
CA LYS A 110 6.01 -7.94 34.13
C LYS A 110 6.45 -7.39 35.50
N VAL A 111 6.49 -6.07 35.66
CA VAL A 111 6.86 -5.42 36.94
C VAL A 111 5.89 -5.83 38.04
N MET A 112 4.58 -5.73 37.81
CA MET A 112 3.56 -6.10 38.80
C MET A 112 3.69 -7.55 39.26
N ILE A 113 3.92 -8.49 38.34
CA ILE A 113 4.13 -9.91 38.67
C ILE A 113 5.40 -10.09 39.49
N THR A 114 6.50 -9.40 39.16
CA THR A 114 7.75 -9.49 39.92
C THR A 114 7.60 -8.93 41.34
N GLU A 115 6.93 -7.79 41.52
CA GLU A 115 6.66 -7.21 42.84
C GLU A 115 5.79 -8.13 43.70
N GLU A 116 4.72 -8.68 43.13
CA GLU A 116 3.87 -9.64 43.82
C GLU A 116 4.62 -10.93 44.16
N ARG A 117 5.54 -11.39 43.30
CA ARG A 117 6.41 -12.52 43.62
C ARG A 117 7.33 -12.22 44.82
N MET A 118 7.91 -11.01 44.89
CA MET A 118 8.74 -10.59 46.02
C MET A 118 7.93 -10.50 47.33
N LYS A 119 6.70 -9.94 47.29
CA LYS A 119 5.80 -9.89 48.47
C LYS A 119 5.38 -11.28 48.95
N ASN A 120 5.10 -12.20 48.01
CA ASN A 120 4.77 -13.60 48.32
C ASN A 120 5.94 -14.37 48.95
N ASN A 121 7.18 -14.02 48.58
CA ASN A 121 8.38 -14.56 49.23
C ASN A 121 8.65 -13.95 50.62
N ALA A 122 8.19 -12.72 50.87
CA ALA A 122 8.56 -11.96 52.07
C ALA A 122 7.62 -12.11 53.27
N LEU A 123 6.31 -12.44 53.12
CA LEU A 123 5.40 -12.41 54.29
C LEU A 123 4.15 -13.33 54.28
N VAL A 124 3.78 -14.06 53.22
CA VAL A 124 2.51 -14.83 53.23
C VAL A 124 2.66 -16.18 52.52
N MET A 125 3.09 -17.19 53.28
CA MET A 125 3.11 -18.58 52.84
C MET A 125 2.13 -19.40 53.68
N SER A 126 0.92 -19.63 53.16
CA SER A 126 0.14 -20.86 53.47
C SER A 126 -1.16 -20.99 52.67
N ASN A 127 -1.81 -19.88 52.27
CA ASN A 127 -3.11 -19.99 51.60
C ASN A 127 -3.03 -19.91 50.07
N GLN A 128 -3.03 -21.08 49.42
CA GLN A 128 -3.06 -21.24 47.96
C GLN A 128 -4.25 -20.51 47.31
N PHE A 129 -5.36 -20.32 48.04
CA PHE A 129 -6.54 -19.60 47.56
C PHE A 129 -6.27 -18.10 47.38
N ILE A 130 -5.56 -17.46 48.32
CA ILE A 130 -5.23 -16.02 48.25
C ILE A 130 -4.30 -15.74 47.06
N ARG A 131 -3.34 -16.63 46.80
CA ARG A 131 -2.45 -16.52 45.63
C ARG A 131 -3.21 -16.58 44.32
N LYS A 132 -4.16 -17.51 44.22
CA LYS A 132 -5.03 -17.67 43.05
C LYS A 132 -5.88 -16.42 42.83
N LEU A 133 -6.49 -15.87 43.89
CA LEU A 133 -7.29 -14.63 43.81
C LEU A 133 -6.47 -13.42 43.34
N ILE A 134 -5.23 -13.27 43.80
CA ILE A 134 -4.34 -12.17 43.36
C ILE A 134 -3.97 -12.35 41.88
N ALA A 135 -3.59 -13.57 41.47
CA ALA A 135 -3.30 -13.88 40.07
C ALA A 135 -4.50 -13.63 39.16
N ASP A 136 -5.70 -14.05 39.57
CA ASP A 136 -6.94 -13.84 38.82
C ASP A 136 -7.26 -12.35 38.64
N LYS A 137 -7.05 -11.52 39.67
CA LYS A 137 -7.22 -10.06 39.57
C LYS A 137 -6.25 -9.40 38.57
N ILE A 138 -4.98 -9.82 38.58
CA ILE A 138 -3.97 -9.31 37.64
C ILE A 138 -4.34 -9.70 36.20
N LEU A 139 -4.77 -10.96 36.00
CA LEU A 139 -5.22 -11.46 34.70
C LEU A 139 -6.46 -10.74 34.18
N ILE A 140 -7.47 -10.51 35.03
CA ILE A 140 -8.67 -9.76 34.66
C ILE A 140 -8.31 -8.34 34.21
N ARG A 141 -7.41 -7.67 34.96
CA ARG A 141 -6.95 -6.33 34.61
C ARG A 141 -6.20 -6.32 33.28
N ALA A 142 -5.27 -7.24 33.08
CA ALA A 142 -4.52 -7.37 31.82
C ALA A 142 -5.46 -7.60 30.62
N LYS A 143 -6.46 -8.47 30.80
CA LYS A 143 -7.46 -8.76 29.77
C LYS A 143 -8.27 -7.51 29.40
N ASN A 144 -8.65 -6.69 30.37
CA ASN A 144 -9.38 -5.46 30.11
C ASN A 144 -8.54 -4.42 29.35
N GLU A 145 -7.27 -4.24 29.73
CA GLU A 145 -6.35 -3.32 29.04
C GLU A 145 -6.09 -3.77 27.59
N ILE A 146 -5.84 -5.07 27.38
CA ILE A 146 -5.66 -5.65 26.03
C ILE A 146 -6.93 -5.50 25.18
N ASN A 147 -8.11 -5.78 25.74
CA ASN A 147 -9.39 -5.63 25.03
C ASN A 147 -9.64 -4.18 24.60
N GLY A 148 -9.19 -3.20 25.39
CA GLY A 148 -9.25 -1.78 25.02
C GLY A 148 -8.45 -1.47 23.77
N VAL A 149 -7.22 -2.01 23.67
CA VAL A 149 -6.37 -1.85 22.49
C VAL A 149 -6.99 -2.55 21.27
N ILE A 150 -7.44 -3.80 21.42
CA ILE A 150 -8.07 -4.57 20.33
C ILE A 150 -9.29 -3.85 19.77
N HIS A 151 -10.12 -3.26 20.64
CA HIS A 151 -11.31 -2.52 20.21
C HIS A 151 -10.94 -1.30 19.33
N HIS A 152 -9.91 -0.54 19.71
CA HIS A 152 -9.43 0.59 18.91
C HIS A 152 -8.84 0.13 17.57
N THR A 153 -8.05 -0.94 17.59
CA THR A 153 -7.43 -1.50 16.38
C THR A 153 -8.49 -1.95 15.37
N ASN A 154 -9.51 -2.70 15.81
CA ASN A 154 -10.58 -3.18 14.92
C ASN A 154 -11.37 -2.02 14.28
N LYS A 155 -11.64 -0.95 15.04
CA LYS A 155 -12.29 0.25 14.50
C LYS A 155 -11.47 0.90 13.37
N GLY A 156 -10.15 1.00 13.53
CA GLY A 156 -9.26 1.54 12.49
C GLY A 156 -9.18 0.65 11.24
N TRP A 157 -9.27 -0.68 11.40
CA TRP A 157 -9.32 -1.61 10.27
C TRP A 157 -10.62 -1.49 9.45
N ASP A 158 -11.77 -1.29 10.11
CA ASP A 158 -13.06 -1.10 9.44
C ASP A 158 -13.07 0.18 8.57
N GLU A 159 -12.39 1.24 9.01
CA GLU A 159 -12.21 2.48 8.24
C GLU A 159 -11.24 2.32 7.05
N TYR A 160 -10.24 1.43 7.14
CA TYR A 160 -9.30 1.14 6.06
C TYR A 160 -9.92 0.33 4.90
N LEU A 161 -10.88 -0.54 5.20
CA LEU A 161 -11.56 -1.40 4.21
C LEU A 161 -12.62 -0.67 3.37
N GLN A 162 -12.92 0.60 3.66
CA GLN A 162 -13.84 1.48 2.91
C GLN A 162 -13.09 2.36 1.88
#